data_AF-A0A380CA19-F1
#
_entry.id   AF-A0A380CA19-F1
#
_cell.length_a   1.000
_cell.length_b   1.000
_cell.length_c   1.000
_cell.angle_alpha   90.00
_cell.angle_beta   90.00
_cell.angle_gamma   90.00
#
_symmetry.space_group_name_H-M   'P 1'
#
loop_
_entity.id
_entity.type
_entity.pdbx_description
1 polymer ?
#
loop_
_entity_poly.entity_id
_entity_poly.type
_entity_poly.pdbx_seq_one_letter_code
_entity_poly.pdbx_strand_id
1 'polypeptide(L)'
;MGQWIVNHLNEIGAISTILAFIFSVAVLAFSAYRYVSLRQDELKNQRYERYHLLLRNISQGHDFSGVLKLVSQRAFIYELRHFPEYKSLTIRLLESLLIEWQEDADKSTKLSYEIQETIKALK
;
A
#
# COMPACT_ATOMS: atom_id res chain seq x y z
N MET A 1 60.97 11.06 2.85
CA MET A 1 59.55 10.74 2.59
C MET A 1 59.40 9.49 1.72
N GLY A 2 60.08 9.38 0.57
CA GLY A 2 60.00 8.20 -0.32
C GLY A 2 60.41 6.85 0.31
N GLN A 3 61.51 6.79 1.04
CA GLN A 3 61.94 5.55 1.73
C GLN A 3 60.95 5.05 2.79
N TRP A 4 60.22 5.96 3.46
CA TRP A 4 59.20 5.56 4.44
C TRP A 4 58.02 4.88 3.74
N ILE A 5 57.55 5.45 2.63
CA ILE A 5 56.47 4.87 1.82
C ILE A 5 56.88 3.49 1.34
N VAL A 6 58.08 3.34 0.77
CA VAL A 6 58.60 2.05 0.28
C VAL A 6 58.62 0.99 1.37
N ASN A 7 59.02 1.35 2.59
CA ASN A 7 59.07 0.41 3.72
C ASN A 7 57.69 0.02 4.27
N HIS A 8 56.64 0.80 4.02
CA HIS A 8 55.28 0.56 4.52
C HIS A 8 54.26 0.28 3.40
N LEU A 9 54.72 -0.01 2.17
CA LEU A 9 53.86 -0.26 1.00
C LEU A 9 52.80 -1.35 1.26
N ASN A 10 53.19 -2.43 1.91
CA ASN A 10 52.28 -3.55 2.20
C ASN A 10 51.17 -3.15 3.18
N GLU A 11 51.50 -2.37 4.21
CA GLU A 11 50.52 -1.90 5.20
C GLU A 11 49.54 -0.91 4.56
N ILE A 12 50.06 0.02 3.75
CA ILE A 12 49.24 0.98 3.00
C ILE A 12 48.30 0.25 2.03
N GLY A 13 48.80 -0.78 1.34
CA GLY A 13 48.00 -1.61 0.43
C GLY A 13 46.91 -2.39 1.16
N ALA A 14 47.22 -2.97 2.32
CA ALA A 14 46.25 -3.69 3.14
C ALA A 14 45.16 -2.75 3.68
N ILE A 15 45.54 -1.59 4.23
CA ILE A 15 44.59 -0.58 4.71
C ILE A 15 43.70 -0.11 3.56
N SER A 16 44.27 0.18 2.39
CA SER A 16 43.50 0.60 1.21
C SER A 16 42.51 -0.46 0.77
N THR A 17 42.89 -1.74 0.78
CA THR A 17 42.02 -2.86 0.43
C THR A 17 40.88 -3.02 1.42
N ILE A 18 41.17 -2.94 2.72
CA ILE A 18 40.16 -3.01 3.78
C ILE A 18 39.18 -1.83 3.66
N LEU A 19 39.68 -0.61 3.45
CA LEU A 19 38.83 0.56 3.27
C LEU A 19 37.96 0.45 2.01
N ALA A 20 38.52 0.01 0.89
CA ALA A 20 37.77 -0.22 -0.34
C ALA A 20 36.67 -1.28 -0.14
N PHE A 21 36.99 -2.36 0.58
CA PHE A 21 36.02 -3.40 0.91
C PHE A 21 34.90 -2.85 1.80
N ILE A 22 35.22 -2.18 2.91
CA ILE A 22 34.22 -1.59 3.81
C ILE A 22 33.33 -0.59 3.07
N PHE A 23 33.94 0.26 2.23
CA PHE A 23 33.20 1.22 1.43
C PHE A 23 32.25 0.53 0.44
N SER A 24 32.70 -0.53 -0.24
CA SER A 24 31.85 -1.29 -1.16
C SER A 24 30.65 -1.91 -0.44
N VAL A 25 30.87 -2.49 0.75
CA VAL A 25 29.80 -3.08 1.56
C VAL A 25 28.83 -2.00 2.06
N ALA A 26 29.35 -0.84 2.48
CA ALA A 26 28.52 0.29 2.92
C ALA A 26 27.62 0.82 1.79
N VAL A 27 28.17 0.96 0.57
CA VAL A 27 27.40 1.38 -0.60
C VAL A 27 26.31 0.36 -0.94
N LEU A 28 26.62 -0.93 -0.91
CA LEU A 28 25.65 -2.00 -1.14
C LEU A 28 24.53 -1.99 -0.09
N ALA A 29 24.88 -1.88 1.20
CA ALA A 29 23.93 -1.81 2.29
C ALA A 29 23.00 -0.59 2.17
N PHE A 30 23.56 0.58 1.84
CA PHE A 30 22.77 1.79 1.61
C PHE A 30 21.82 1.63 0.41
N SER A 31 22.29 1.05 -0.69
CA SER A 31 21.46 0.81 -1.87
C SER A 31 20.31 -0.15 -1.57
N ALA A 32 20.57 -1.23 -0.84
CA ALA A 32 19.54 -2.19 -0.43
C ALA A 32 18.50 -1.53 0.49
N TYR A 33 18.95 -0.76 1.48
CA TYR A 33 18.06 -0.01 2.37
C TYR A 33 17.17 0.95 1.59
N ARG A 34 17.76 1.76 0.68
CA ARG A 34 17.03 2.73 -0.15
C ARG A 34 16.01 2.03 -1.06
N TYR A 35 16.36 0.90 -1.65
CA TYR A 35 15.43 0.15 -2.50
C TYR A 35 14.22 -0.33 -1.70
N VAL A 36 14.45 -0.90 -0.51
CA VAL A 36 13.37 -1.39 0.35
C VAL A 36 12.48 -0.23 0.83
N SER A 37 13.07 0.90 1.24
CA SER A 37 12.29 2.05 1.69
C SER A 37 11.40 2.61 0.58
N LEU A 38 11.97 2.82 -0.62
CA LEU A 38 11.21 3.27 -1.79
C LEU A 38 10.09 2.31 -2.15
N ARG A 39 10.37 1.00 -2.11
CA ARG A 39 9.36 -0.02 -2.42
C ARG A 39 8.23 -0.03 -1.40
N GLN A 40 8.53 0.16 -0.11
CA GLN A 40 7.51 0.25 0.92
C GLN A 40 6.61 1.47 0.71
N ASP A 41 7.17 2.63 0.37
CA ASP A 41 6.38 3.84 0.14
C ASP A 41 5.54 3.74 -1.14
N GLU A 42 6.07 3.13 -2.19
CA GLU A 42 5.30 2.83 -3.40
C GLU A 42 4.12 1.90 -3.11
N LEU A 43 4.32 0.83 -2.33
CA LEU A 43 3.24 -0.08 -1.94
C LEU A 43 2.18 0.62 -1.09
N LYS A 44 2.57 1.54 -0.20
CA LYS A 44 1.61 2.36 0.57
C LYS A 44 0.78 3.26 -0.34
N ASN A 45 1.42 3.93 -1.30
CA ASN A 45 0.71 4.78 -2.27
C ASN A 45 -0.26 3.98 -3.14
N GLN A 46 0.16 2.82 -3.65
CA GLN A 46 -0.71 1.93 -4.43
C GLN A 46 -1.92 1.46 -3.62
N ARG A 47 -1.75 1.14 -2.33
CA ARG A 47 -2.86 0.78 -1.44
C ARG A 47 -3.79 1.96 -1.20
N TYR A 48 -3.25 3.16 -0.95
CA TYR A 48 -4.02 4.39 -0.81
C TYR A 48 -4.87 4.66 -2.05
N GLU A 49 -4.28 4.63 -3.25
CA GLU A 49 -4.97 4.88 -4.51
C GLU A 49 -6.07 3.85 -4.75
N ARG A 50 -5.77 2.55 -4.53
CA ARG A 50 -6.73 1.47 -4.71
C ARG A 50 -7.94 1.60 -3.79
N TYR A 51 -7.73 1.98 -2.52
CA TYR A 51 -8.82 2.23 -1.58
C TYR A 51 -9.74 3.36 -2.06
N HIS A 52 -9.16 4.50 -2.45
CA HIS A 52 -9.95 5.66 -2.89
C HIS A 52 -10.66 5.40 -4.22
N LEU A 53 -10.04 4.62 -5.11
CA LEU A 53 -10.66 4.20 -6.36
C LEU A 53 -11.85 3.28 -6.11
N LEU A 54 -11.75 2.30 -5.20
CA LEU A 54 -12.88 1.44 -4.81
C LEU A 54 -14.03 2.30 -4.26
N LEU A 55 -13.73 3.20 -3.32
CA LEU A 55 -14.75 4.05 -2.72
C LEU A 55 -15.46 4.93 -3.77
N ARG A 56 -14.69 5.54 -4.67
CA ARG A 56 -15.24 6.33 -5.78
C ARG A 56 -16.15 5.49 -6.66
N ASN A 57 -15.70 4.30 -7.08
CA ASN A 57 -16.49 3.44 -7.96
C ASN A 57 -17.77 2.93 -7.28
N ILE A 58 -17.72 2.62 -5.98
CA ILE A 58 -18.91 2.25 -5.19
C ILE A 58 -19.90 3.43 -5.14
N SER A 59 -19.41 4.61 -4.78
CA SER A 59 -20.24 5.82 -4.65
C SER A 59 -20.92 6.20 -5.96
N GLN A 60 -20.20 6.13 -7.08
CA GLN A 60 -20.74 6.54 -8.36
C GLN A 60 -21.48 5.42 -9.12
N GLY A 61 -21.42 4.18 -8.62
CA GLY A 61 -22.04 3.01 -9.26
C GLY A 61 -21.47 2.68 -10.65
N HIS A 62 -20.31 3.23 -11.02
CA HIS A 62 -19.65 3.01 -12.30
C HIS A 62 -18.13 2.88 -12.12
N ASP A 63 -17.49 2.21 -13.09
CA ASP A 63 -16.05 2.16 -13.23
C ASP A 63 -15.62 2.63 -14.63
N PHE A 64 -14.34 2.46 -14.98
CA PHE A 64 -13.80 2.81 -16.29
C PHE A 64 -14.47 2.05 -17.45
N SER A 65 -15.14 0.93 -17.17
CA SER A 65 -15.85 0.10 -18.16
C SER A 65 -17.34 0.42 -18.25
N GLY A 66 -17.85 1.36 -17.43
CA GLY A 66 -19.24 1.81 -17.43
C GLY A 66 -19.98 1.45 -16.15
N VAL A 67 -21.30 1.29 -16.24
CA VAL A 67 -22.17 1.03 -15.07
C VAL A 67 -21.84 -0.32 -14.44
N LEU A 68 -21.60 -0.32 -13.14
CA LEU A 68 -21.28 -1.54 -12.40
C LEU A 68 -22.51 -2.41 -12.24
N LYS A 69 -22.36 -3.70 -12.59
CA LYS A 69 -23.33 -4.73 -12.20
C LYS A 69 -23.34 -4.91 -10.68
N LEU A 70 -24.46 -5.36 -10.13
CA LEU A 70 -24.62 -5.55 -8.68
C LEU A 70 -23.57 -6.49 -8.06
N VAL A 71 -23.16 -7.53 -8.79
CA VAL A 71 -22.11 -8.44 -8.33
C VAL A 71 -20.78 -7.71 -8.13
N SER A 72 -20.42 -6.81 -9.06
CA SER A 72 -19.19 -6.02 -8.97
C SER A 72 -19.25 -5.02 -7.81
N GLN A 73 -20.40 -4.37 -7.59
CA GLN A 73 -20.59 -3.45 -6.47
C GLN A 73 -20.42 -4.17 -5.12
N ARG A 74 -21.02 -5.36 -4.99
CA ARG A 74 -20.83 -6.21 -3.80
C ARG A 74 -19.37 -6.61 -3.60
N ALA A 75 -18.70 -7.05 -4.66
CA ALA A 75 -17.28 -7.37 -4.59
C ALA A 75 -16.45 -6.17 -4.13
N PHE A 76 -16.72 -4.96 -4.64
CA PHE A 76 -15.99 -3.76 -4.22
C PHE A 76 -16.24 -3.41 -2.74
N ILE A 77 -17.48 -3.53 -2.27
CA ILE A 77 -17.81 -3.32 -0.85
C ILE A 77 -17.06 -4.32 0.03
N TYR A 78 -17.11 -5.61 -0.33
CA TYR A 78 -16.37 -6.68 0.35
C TYR A 78 -14.87 -6.38 0.41
N GLU A 79 -14.27 -5.91 -0.68
CA GLU A 79 -12.83 -5.62 -0.75
C GLU A 79 -12.39 -4.52 0.23
N LEU A 80 -13.29 -3.63 0.66
CA LEU A 80 -12.95 -2.57 1.62
C LEU A 80 -12.45 -3.12 2.97
N ARG A 81 -12.84 -4.35 3.35
CA ARG A 81 -12.37 -4.99 4.59
C ARG A 81 -10.88 -5.28 4.61
N HIS A 82 -10.22 -5.33 3.45
CA HIS A 82 -8.78 -5.58 3.31
C HIS A 82 -7.93 -4.32 3.53
N PHE A 83 -8.55 -3.20 3.93
CA PHE A 83 -7.88 -1.94 4.25
C PHE A 83 -8.07 -1.57 5.74
N PRO A 84 -7.50 -2.35 6.68
CA PRO A 84 -7.67 -2.12 8.12
C PRO A 84 -7.20 -0.73 8.58
N GLU A 85 -6.23 -0.13 7.88
CA GLU A 85 -5.77 1.23 8.13
C GLU A 85 -6.87 2.30 7.97
N TYR A 86 -7.92 2.03 7.19
CA TYR A 86 -9.04 2.94 6.97
C TYR A 86 -10.33 2.51 7.70
N LYS A 87 -10.29 1.44 8.50
CA LYS A 87 -11.43 0.83 9.21
C LYS A 87 -12.44 1.84 9.75
N SER A 88 -11.99 2.81 10.55
CA SER A 88 -12.89 3.79 11.20
C SER A 88 -13.63 4.66 10.18
N LEU A 89 -12.95 5.10 9.12
CA LEU A 89 -13.56 5.88 8.06
C LEU A 89 -14.50 5.01 7.22
N THR A 90 -14.06 3.81 6.83
CA THR A 90 -14.83 2.87 6.03
C THR A 90 -16.16 2.53 6.70
N ILE A 91 -16.16 2.23 8.00
CA ILE A 91 -17.39 1.95 8.77
C ILE A 91 -18.36 3.13 8.67
N ARG A 92 -17.91 4.37 8.94
CA ARG A 92 -18.78 5.56 8.87
C ARG A 92 -19.38 5.78 7.49
N LEU A 93 -18.59 5.59 6.44
CA LEU A 93 -19.05 5.80 5.06
C LEU A 93 -20.05 4.73 4.65
N LEU A 94 -19.78 3.47 5.00
CA LEU A 94 -20.69 2.35 4.75
C LEU A 94 -22.01 2.47 5.52
N GLU A 95 -21.98 2.93 6.78
CA GLU A 95 -23.18 3.25 7.56
C GLU A 95 -23.99 4.38 6.92
N SER A 96 -23.31 5.40 6.35
CA SER A 96 -23.98 6.50 5.64
C SER A 96 -24.62 6.01 4.34
N LEU A 97 -23.92 5.15 3.59
CA LEU A 97 -24.38 4.57 2.33
C LEU A 97 -25.62 3.68 2.53
N LEU A 98 -25.67 2.94 3.65
CA LEU A 98 -26.85 2.18 4.05
C LEU A 98 -28.10 3.04 4.23
N ILE A 99 -27.94 4.28 4.72
CA ILE A 99 -29.06 5.22 4.93
C ILE A 99 -29.50 5.80 3.58
N GLU A 100 -28.55 6.21 2.73
CA GLU A 100 -28.82 6.79 1.41
C GLU A 100 -29.56 5.81 0.48
N TRP A 101 -29.21 4.52 0.54
CA TRP A 101 -29.78 3.50 -0.36
C TRP A 101 -31.09 2.88 0.13
N GLN A 102 -31.75 3.45 1.14
CA GLN A 102 -33.06 2.95 1.60
C GLN A 102 -34.21 3.23 0.60
N GLU A 103 -33.98 4.04 -0.44
CA GLU A 103 -35.02 4.45 -1.39
C GLU A 103 -35.37 3.38 -2.46
N ASP A 104 -34.56 2.33 -2.65
CA ASP A 104 -34.76 1.32 -3.72
C ASP A 104 -34.74 -0.14 -3.18
N ALA A 105 -35.92 -0.67 -2.80
CA ALA A 105 -36.09 -1.80 -1.87
C ALA A 105 -35.34 -3.10 -2.22
N ASP A 106 -35.34 -3.55 -3.47
CA ASP A 106 -34.78 -4.87 -3.83
C ASP A 106 -33.25 -4.81 -4.08
N LYS A 107 -32.79 -3.72 -4.70
CA LYS A 107 -31.37 -3.43 -4.89
C LYS A 107 -30.67 -3.15 -3.57
N SER A 108 -31.35 -2.40 -2.70
CA SER A 108 -30.91 -2.06 -1.36
C SER A 108 -30.67 -3.31 -0.51
N THR A 109 -31.49 -4.34 -0.60
CA THR A 109 -31.37 -5.53 0.27
C THR A 109 -30.05 -6.28 0.08
N LYS A 110 -29.63 -6.54 -1.17
CA LYS A 110 -28.40 -7.30 -1.46
C LYS A 110 -27.14 -6.50 -1.15
N LEU A 111 -27.16 -5.19 -1.42
CA LEU A 111 -26.03 -4.31 -1.11
C LEU A 111 -25.93 -4.07 0.40
N SER A 112 -27.07 -3.89 1.08
CA SER A 112 -27.12 -3.71 2.54
C SER A 112 -26.54 -4.91 3.28
N TYR A 113 -26.84 -6.13 2.83
CA TYR A 113 -26.23 -7.33 3.39
C TYR A 113 -24.69 -7.28 3.31
N GLU A 114 -24.15 -6.96 2.14
CA GLU A 114 -22.70 -6.92 1.94
C GLU A 114 -22.05 -5.81 2.77
N ILE A 115 -22.71 -4.66 2.89
CA ILE A 115 -22.25 -3.56 3.72
C ILE A 115 -22.19 -3.99 5.20
N GLN A 116 -23.24 -4.63 5.70
CA GLN A 116 -23.30 -5.08 7.09
C GLN A 116 -22.22 -6.12 7.40
N GLU A 117 -22.02 -7.11 6.53
CA GLU A 117 -20.97 -8.12 6.68
C GLU A 117 -19.57 -7.48 6.65
N THR A 118 -19.35 -6.49 5.78
CA THR A 118 -18.08 -5.74 5.71
C THR A 118 -17.83 -4.94 6.98
N ILE A 119 -18.84 -4.22 7.50
CA ILE A 119 -18.74 -3.50 8.78
C ILE A 119 -18.43 -4.46 9.93
N LYS A 120 -19.09 -5.62 9.95
CA LYS A 120 -18.86 -6.65 10.99
C LYS A 120 -17.45 -7.22 10.92
N ALA A 121 -16.94 -7.51 9.73
CA ALA A 121 -15.57 -7.98 9.54
C ALA A 121 -14.51 -6.92 9.91
N LEU A 122 -14.88 -5.65 9.78
CA LEU A 122 -14.03 -4.54 10.15
C LEU A 122 -14.02 -4.33 11.66
N LYS A 123 -15.13 -4.47 12.40
CA LYS A 123 -15.24 -4.23 13.86
C LYS A 123 -14.37 -5.17 14.69
#